data_AF-A0A445HQ91-F1
#
_entry.id   AF-A0A445HQ91-F1
#
_cell.length_a   1.000
_cell.length_b   1.000
_cell.length_c   1.000
_cell.angle_alpha   90.00
_cell.angle_beta   90.00
_cell.angle_gamma   90.00
#
_symmetry.space_group_name_H-M   'P 1'
#
loop_
_entity.id
_entity.type
_entity.pdbx_description
1 polymer ?
#
loop_
_entity_poly.entity_id
_entity_poly.type
_entity_poly.pdbx_seq_one_letter_code
_entity_poly.pdbx_strand_id
1 'polypeptide(L)' 'MMLESPFFIVQFTHGLNLSLSSKEYTHGVVIRFRSVEAFEIFINSKEYKNVWHSKFQTIVHKYFSLHFSVDLVGTEIM' A
#
# COMPACT_ATOMS: atom_id res chain seq x y z
N MET A 1 0.10 -22.83 18.92
CA MET A 1 -0.96 -22.65 17.90
C MET A 1 -0.55 -21.44 17.08
N MET A 2 0.05 -21.66 15.90
CA MET A 2 0.35 -20.57 14.97
C MET A 2 -0.98 -20.03 14.49
N LEU A 3 -1.43 -18.90 15.04
CA LEU A 3 -2.58 -18.20 14.51
C LEU A 3 -2.17 -17.79 13.10
N GLU A 4 -2.71 -18.46 12.07
CA GLU A 4 -2.54 -18.02 10.69
C GLU A 4 -2.92 -16.55 10.65
N SER A 5 -1.92 -15.66 10.53
CA SER A 5 -2.19 -14.27 10.24
C SER A 5 -2.94 -14.30 8.92
N PRO A 6 -4.21 -13.83 8.85
CA PRO A 6 -4.88 -13.78 7.56
C PRO A 6 -4.01 -12.90 6.67
N PHE A 7 -3.34 -13.49 5.69
CA PHE A 7 -2.43 -12.77 4.79
C PHE A 7 -3.28 -11.76 3.99
N PHE A 8 -3.44 -10.56 4.53
CA PHE A 8 -4.24 -9.50 3.92
C PHE A 8 -3.60 -9.04 2.61
N ILE A 9 -2.26 -9.01 2.61
CA ILE A 9 -1.42 -8.58 1.50
C ILE A 9 -0.97 -9.78 0.69
N VAL A 10 -1.29 -9.78 -0.60
CA VAL A 10 -0.85 -10.81 -1.57
C VAL A 10 0.34 -10.34 -2.42
N GLN A 11 0.59 -9.03 -2.47
CA GLN A 11 1.77 -8.46 -3.11
C GLN A 11 2.17 -7.16 -2.40
N PHE A 12 3.48 -6.99 -2.19
CA PHE A 12 4.07 -5.74 -1.72
C PHE A 12 5.31 -5.45 -2.55
N THR A 13 5.31 -4.35 -3.29
CA THR A 13 6.43 -3.94 -4.15
C THR A 13 6.71 -2.46 -3.92
N HIS A 14 7.98 -2.08 -3.88
CA HIS A 14 8.40 -0.69 -3.75
C HIS A 14 9.55 -0.39 -4.71
N GLY A 15 9.74 0.87 -5.05
CA GLY A 15 10.82 1.27 -5.95
C GLY A 15 10.94 2.78 -6.12
N LEU A 16 11.89 3.16 -6.97
CA LEU A 16 12.14 4.54 -7.35
C LEU A 16 11.18 4.97 -8.46
N ASN A 17 10.71 6.21 -8.39
CA ASN A 17 10.01 6.82 -9.51
C ASN A 17 11.02 7.42 -10.48
N LEU A 18 11.06 6.89 -11.69
CA LEU A 18 11.95 7.37 -12.76
C LEU A 18 11.25 8.36 -13.71
N SER A 19 9.97 8.68 -13.46
CA SER A 19 9.21 9.59 -14.30
C SER A 19 9.71 11.03 -14.19
N LEU A 20 9.95 11.65 -15.34
CA LEU A 20 10.33 13.06 -15.42
C LEU A 20 9.16 14.02 -15.20
N SER A 21 7.91 13.54 -15.29
CA SER A 21 6.70 14.38 -15.15
C SER A 21 6.28 14.61 -13.70
N SER A 22 6.80 13.83 -12.76
CA SER A 22 6.36 13.81 -11.36
C SER A 22 7.56 13.74 -10.40
N LYS A 23 8.56 14.60 -10.65
CA LYS A 23 9.87 14.55 -9.96
C LYS A 23 9.76 14.78 -8.45
N GLU A 24 8.68 15.40 -7.96
CA GLU A 24 8.48 15.58 -6.53
C GLU A 24 8.10 14.28 -5.78
N TYR A 25 7.68 13.24 -6.52
CA TYR A 25 7.38 11.92 -5.97
C TYR A 25 8.54 10.98 -6.30
N THR A 26 9.45 10.75 -5.36
CA THR A 26 10.71 10.04 -5.61
C THR A 26 10.61 8.51 -5.51
N HIS A 27 9.62 8.01 -4.77
CA HIS A 27 9.41 6.59 -4.51
C HIS A 27 7.94 6.22 -4.75
N GLY A 28 7.71 4.94 -5.06
CA GLY A 28 6.38 4.35 -5.19
C GLY A 28 6.27 3.04 -4.42
N VAL A 29 5.06 2.75 -3.94
CA VAL A 29 4.71 1.48 -3.29
C VAL A 29 3.41 0.98 -3.91
N VAL A 30 3.37 -0.30 -4.26
CA VAL A 30 2.18 -1.01 -4.72
C VAL A 30 1.90 -2.13 -3.74
N ILE A 31 0.71 -2.12 -3.17
CA ILE A 31 0.22 -3.14 -2.25
C ILE A 31 -1.05 -3.74 -2.84
N ARG A 32 -1.07 -5.06 -3.01
CA ARG A 32 -2.26 -5.80 -3.43
C ARG A 32 -2.85 -6.53 -2.25
N PHE A 33 -4.14 -6.36 -2.05
CA PHE A 33 -4.91 -7.04 -1.02
C PHE A 33 -5.76 -8.14 -1.63
N ARG A 34 -6.03 -9.20 -0.87
CA ARG A 34 -6.89 -10.30 -1.33
C ARG A 34 -8.36 -9.90 -1.49
N SER A 35 -8.79 -8.84 -0.82
CA SER A 35 -10.15 -8.28 -0.90
C SER A 35 -10.19 -6.83 -0.39
N VAL A 36 -11.30 -6.13 -0.65
CA VAL A 36 -11.52 -4.78 -0.13
C VAL A 36 -11.58 -4.77 1.39
N GLU A 37 -12.22 -5.78 2.00
CA GLU A 37 -12.30 -5.90 3.46
C GLU A 37 -10.91 -6.09 4.08
N ALA A 38 -10.03 -6.86 3.43
CA ALA A 38 -8.65 -7.02 3.88
C ALA A 38 -7.86 -5.69 3.82
N PHE A 39 -8.08 -4.88 2.77
CA PHE A 39 -7.54 -3.54 2.66
C PHE A 39 -8.04 -2.63 3.79
N GLU A 40 -9.35 -2.61 4.04
CA GLU A 40 -9.97 -1.78 5.07
C GLU A 40 -9.48 -2.15 6.47
N ILE A 41 -9.39 -3.45 6.78
CA ILE A 41 -8.82 -3.92 8.06
C ILE A 41 -7.38 -3.46 8.20
N PHE A 42 -6.56 -3.60 7.15
CA PHE A 42 -5.15 -3.23 7.19
C PHE A 42 -4.95 -1.73 7.39
N ILE A 43 -5.59 -0.88 6.60
CA ILE A 43 -5.40 0.58 6.66
C ILE A 43 -5.95 1.18 7.97
N ASN A 44 -6.97 0.53 8.55
CA ASN A 44 -7.54 0.96 9.82
C ASN A 44 -6.83 0.39 11.05
N SER A 45 -5.95 -0.59 10.88
CA SER A 45 -5.20 -1.23 11.96
C SER A 45 -4.34 -0.22 12.73
N LYS A 46 -4.18 -0.47 14.04
CA LYS A 46 -3.34 0.36 14.90
C LYS A 46 -1.87 0.20 14.51
N GLU A 47 -1.47 -0.99 14.10
CA GLU A 47 -0.13 -1.36 13.68
C GLU A 47 0.31 -0.53 12.46
N TYR A 48 -0.51 -0.51 11.40
CA TYR A 48 -0.22 0.28 10.21
C TYR A 48 -0.17 1.78 10.52
N LYS A 49 -1.18 2.30 11.24
CA LYS A 49 -1.23 3.72 11.64
C LYS A 49 -0.01 4.13 12.46
N ASN A 50 0.41 3.30 13.42
CA ASN A 50 1.60 3.56 14.22
C ASN A 50 2.88 3.60 13.37
N VAL A 51 3.04 2.67 12.43
CA VAL A 51 4.20 2.66 11.52
C VAL A 51 4.18 3.90 10.62
N TRP A 52 3.01 4.27 10.09
CA TRP A 52 2.85 5.49 9.30
C TRP A 52 3.29 6.73 10.07
N HIS A 53 2.76 6.93 11.28
CA HIS A 53 3.07 8.11 12.10
C HIS A 53 4.52 8.14 12.59
N SER A 54 5.08 7.00 13.01
CA SER A 54 6.43 6.97 13.61
C SER A 54 7.57 6.96 12.57
N LYS A 55 7.37 6.31 11.42
CA LYS A 55 8.44 6.10 10.44
C LYS A 55 8.26 6.89 9.15
N PHE A 56 7.07 6.88 8.57
CA PHE A 56 6.86 7.47 7.24
C PHE A 56 6.62 8.98 7.33
N GLN A 57 5.74 9.42 8.23
CA GLN A 57 5.39 10.83 8.35
C GLN A 57 6.61 11.72 8.70
N THR A 58 7.63 11.16 9.35
CA THR A 58 8.85 11.90 9.72
C THR A 58 9.84 12.09 8.58
N ILE A 59 9.77 11.28 7.52
CA ILE A 59 10.70 11.30 6.38
C ILE A 59 10.03 11.67 5.04
N VAL A 60 8.70 11.57 4.97
CA VAL A 60 7.92 11.82 3.75
C VAL A 60 7.55 13.31 3.69
N HIS A 61 8.10 14.02 2.71
CA HIS A 61 7.77 15.43 2.48
C HIS A 61 6.40 15.62 1.79
N LYS A 62 6.06 14.74 0.84
CA LYS A 62 4.81 14.75 0.08
C LYS A 62 4.43 13.30 -0.24
N TYR A 63 3.15 12.97 -0.17
CA TYR A 63 2.63 11.67 -0.61
C TYR A 63 1.32 11.83 -1.36
N PHE A 64 1.00 10.81 -2.15
CA PHE A 64 -0.27 10.66 -2.85
C PHE A 64 -0.64 9.18 -2.79
N SER A 65 -1.90 8.88 -2.47
CA SER A 65 -2.41 7.51 -2.38
C SER A 65 -3.59 7.35 -3.32
N LEU A 66 -3.59 6.25 -4.08
CA LEU A 66 -4.68 5.86 -4.95
C LEU A 66 -5.05 4.41 -4.63
N HIS A 67 -6.35 4.15 -4.53
CA HIS A 67 -6.90 2.82 -4.28
C HIS A 67 -7.92 2.50 -5.36
N PHE A 68 -7.81 1.32 -5.95
CA PHE A 68 -8.71 0.86 -7.01
C PHE A 68 -8.85 -0.66 -6.92
N SER A 69 -10.00 -1.16 -7.35
CA SER A 69 -10.25 -2.58 -7.51
C SER A 69 -9.73 -3.04 -8.87
N VAL A 70 -9.25 -4.28 -8.93
CA VAL A 70 -8.82 -4.91 -10.18
C VAL A 70 -9.38 -6.32 -10.27
N ASP A 71 -9.40 -6.87 -11.48
CA ASP A 71 -9.69 -8.28 -11.70
C ASP A 71 -8.66 -9.21 -11.00
N LEU A 72 -8.93 -10.51 -11.02
CA LEU A 72 -8.08 -11.51 -10.35
C LEU A 72 -6.65 -11.56 -10.90
N VAL A 73 -6.41 -11.12 -12.14
CA VAL A 73 -5.06 -11.04 -12.71
C VAL A 73 -4.43 -9.68 -12.42
N GLY A 74 -5.20 -8.60 -12.44
CA GLY A 74 -4.70 -7.22 -12.31
C GLY A 74 -4.48 -6.54 -13.66
N THR A 75 -5.22 -6.96 -14.68
CA THR A 75 -5.19 -6.45 -16.05
C THR A 75 -6.21 -5.32 -16.26
N GLU A 76 -7.34 -5.36 -15.55
CA GLU A 76 -8.44 -4.41 -15.70
C GLU A 76 -8.82 -3.78 -14.35
N ILE A 77 -9.18 -2.50 -14.38
CA ILE A 77 -9.73 -1.78 -13.22
C ILE A 77 -11.23 -2.02 -13.18
N MET A 78 -11.76 -2.29 -11.97
CA MET A 78 -13.19 -2.51 -11.71
C MET A 78 -13.85 -1.35 -10.99
#